data_AF-A0A7U3Y4L4-F1
#
_entry.id   AF-A0A7U3Y4L4-F1
#
_cell.length_a   1.000
_cell.length_b   1.000
_cell.length_c   1.000
_cell.angle_alpha   90.00
_cell.angle_beta   90.00
_cell.angle_gamma   90.00
#
_symmetry.space_group_name_H-M   'P 1'
#
loop_
_entity.id
_entity.type
_entity.pdbx_description
1 polymer ?
#
loop_
_entity_poly.entity_id
_entity_poly.type
_entity_poly.pdbx_seq_one_letter_code
_entity_poly.pdbx_strand_id
1 'polypeptide(L)'
;MRFPTLVFDIETLTDLKAGAHLYHLDLPEADVEQALTKIRRQESGMDFQRLPLHEIVCISGLWIDESGFRLFSFSREHYSEAEILQKFLSIFDKRHPTLVSWNGSQFDLPVILFRAMYHGLSAPGLFDQGELDSQKRFNNYQNRYHHRHIDLMDVMAMFNGRNFQKLDDVACILGLPGKRGESGYHVPEYVRTEQWLKLTSYCEGDVLNTWFIYLRWLLLKGQMNVDEHNHWISSSIEYLQTMPQQADFLEVWQRTSKHTEFTSHYFNPLNF
;
A
#
# COMPACT_ATOMS: atom_id res chain seq x y z
N MET A 1 12.65 11.60 -11.67
CA MET A 1 11.43 11.32 -10.85
C MET A 1 10.65 12.62 -10.61
N ARG A 2 9.32 12.58 -10.43
CA ARG A 2 8.53 13.78 -10.06
C ARG A 2 8.35 13.83 -8.54
N PHE A 3 8.51 15.00 -7.94
CA PHE A 3 8.29 15.22 -6.52
C PHE A 3 7.11 16.17 -6.27
N PRO A 4 6.41 16.02 -5.13
CA PRO A 4 6.59 14.93 -4.16
C PRO A 4 5.97 13.60 -4.64
N THR A 5 6.49 12.48 -4.15
CA THR A 5 5.93 11.13 -4.35
C THR A 5 5.47 10.56 -3.00
N LEU A 6 4.29 9.94 -2.98
CA LEU A 6 3.78 9.18 -1.84
C LEU A 6 3.53 7.75 -2.30
N VAL A 7 4.28 6.80 -1.74
CA VAL A 7 3.96 5.37 -1.84
C VAL A 7 3.12 4.99 -0.62
N PHE A 8 2.06 4.21 -0.78
CA PHE A 8 1.20 3.84 0.35
C PHE A 8 0.57 2.45 0.17
N ASP A 9 0.11 1.92 1.30
CA ASP A 9 -0.64 0.66 1.43
C ASP A 9 -1.57 0.77 2.66
N ILE A 10 -2.65 -0.02 2.70
CA ILE A 10 -3.57 -0.08 3.83
C ILE A 10 -3.75 -1.50 4.36
N GLU A 11 -3.93 -1.61 5.68
CA GLU A 11 -4.42 -2.83 6.31
C GLU A 11 -5.82 -2.66 6.83
N THR A 12 -6.64 -3.70 6.65
CA THR A 12 -8.07 -3.68 6.97
C THR A 12 -8.48 -4.88 7.81
N LEU A 13 -9.62 -4.78 8.47
CA LEU A 13 -10.39 -5.90 9.02
C LEU A 13 -11.77 -5.96 8.37
N THR A 14 -12.47 -7.07 8.56
CA THR A 14 -13.89 -7.13 8.19
C THR A 14 -14.72 -6.30 9.16
N ASP A 15 -15.48 -5.33 8.66
CA ASP A 15 -16.46 -4.58 9.44
C ASP A 15 -17.67 -5.47 9.74
N LEU A 16 -17.62 -6.16 10.88
CA LEU A 16 -18.68 -7.06 11.33
C LEU A 16 -20.00 -6.33 11.54
N LYS A 17 -19.98 -5.06 11.96
CA LYS A 17 -21.19 -4.26 12.20
C LYS A 17 -21.88 -3.92 10.88
N ALA A 18 -21.12 -3.42 9.90
CA ALA A 18 -21.64 -3.16 8.56
C ALA A 18 -22.13 -4.44 7.89
N GLY A 19 -21.40 -5.56 8.06
CA GLY A 19 -21.80 -6.86 7.55
C GLY A 19 -23.10 -7.38 8.17
N ALA A 20 -23.22 -7.33 9.50
CA ALA A 20 -24.43 -7.74 10.20
C ALA A 20 -25.64 -6.90 9.76
N HIS A 21 -25.46 -5.58 9.59
CA HIS A 21 -26.50 -4.70 9.08
C HIS A 21 -26.92 -5.05 7.65
N LEU A 22 -25.95 -5.23 6.74
CA LEU A 22 -26.18 -5.52 5.32
C LEU A 22 -26.97 -6.82 5.10
N TYR A 23 -26.69 -7.85 5.90
CA TYR A 23 -27.30 -9.17 5.77
C TYR A 23 -28.39 -9.44 6.81
N HIS A 24 -28.80 -8.43 7.57
CA HIS A 24 -29.82 -8.54 8.63
C HIS A 24 -29.54 -9.68 9.63
N LEU A 25 -28.28 -9.81 10.04
CA LEU A 25 -27.85 -10.85 10.97
C LEU A 25 -28.09 -10.39 12.41
N ASP A 26 -28.90 -11.15 13.15
CA ASP A 26 -29.09 -11.02 14.59
C ASP A 26 -28.33 -12.15 15.30
N LEU A 27 -27.01 -11.99 15.40
CA LEU A 27 -26.08 -12.99 15.92
C LEU A 27 -25.05 -12.34 16.86
N PRO A 28 -24.48 -13.09 17.83
CA PRO A 28 -23.30 -12.66 18.56
C PRO A 28 -22.14 -12.35 17.60
N GLU A 29 -21.29 -11.37 17.94
CA GLU A 29 -20.17 -10.91 17.11
C GLU A 29 -19.24 -12.06 16.66
N ALA A 30 -18.97 -13.02 17.55
CA ALA A 30 -18.16 -14.21 17.27
C ALA A 30 -18.76 -15.13 16.18
N ASP A 31 -20.08 -15.10 15.99
CA ASP A 31 -20.80 -15.87 14.98
C ASP A 31 -21.00 -15.07 13.68
N VAL A 32 -21.02 -13.73 13.76
CA VAL A 32 -21.14 -12.83 12.60
C VAL A 32 -20.01 -13.04 11.61
N GLU A 33 -18.75 -13.11 12.07
CA GLU A 33 -17.59 -13.30 11.19
C GLU A 33 -17.69 -14.60 10.37
N GLN A 34 -18.08 -15.70 11.03
CA GLN A 34 -18.27 -16.98 10.36
C GLN A 34 -19.45 -16.95 9.37
N ALA A 35 -20.54 -16.27 9.73
CA ALA A 35 -21.69 -16.08 8.85
C ALA A 35 -21.29 -15.28 7.60
N LEU A 36 -20.60 -14.15 7.76
CA LEU A 36 -20.11 -13.32 6.65
C LEU A 36 -19.13 -14.08 5.75
N THR A 37 -18.26 -14.90 6.33
CA THR A 37 -17.33 -15.75 5.55
C THR A 37 -18.09 -16.78 4.72
N LYS A 38 -19.10 -17.45 5.30
CA LYS A 38 -19.93 -18.42 4.58
C LYS A 38 -20.73 -17.78 3.45
N ILE A 39 -21.36 -16.63 3.72
CA ILE A 39 -22.08 -15.85 2.71
C ILE A 39 -21.13 -15.49 1.57
N ARG A 40 -19.94 -14.97 1.88
CA ARG A 40 -18.97 -14.57 0.86
C ARG A 40 -18.48 -15.73 0.00
N ARG A 41 -18.22 -16.90 0.60
CA ARG A 41 -17.89 -18.13 -0.12
C ARG A 41 -19.01 -18.57 -1.07
N GLN A 42 -20.27 -18.47 -0.64
CA GLN A 42 -21.41 -18.81 -1.50
C GLN A 42 -21.54 -17.86 -2.69
N GLU A 43 -21.25 -16.57 -2.50
CA GLU A 43 -21.38 -15.56 -3.54
C GLU A 43 -20.23 -15.57 -4.56
N SER A 44 -18.98 -15.76 -4.10
CA SER A 44 -17.80 -15.57 -4.95
C SER A 44 -16.78 -16.71 -4.88
N GLY A 45 -16.99 -17.72 -4.05
CA GLY A 45 -16.02 -18.81 -3.84
C GLY A 45 -14.73 -18.39 -3.11
N MET A 46 -14.70 -17.19 -2.50
CA MET A 46 -13.53 -16.64 -1.83
C MET A 46 -13.89 -16.15 -0.42
N ASP A 47 -12.87 -15.92 0.42
CA ASP A 47 -13.05 -15.41 1.79
C ASP A 47 -12.93 -13.89 1.87
N PHE A 48 -12.25 -13.29 0.89
CA PHE A 48 -12.00 -11.86 0.83
C PHE A 48 -13.31 -11.09 0.65
N GLN A 49 -13.64 -10.26 1.63
CA GLN A 49 -14.93 -9.59 1.72
C GLN A 49 -15.15 -8.55 0.62
N ARG A 50 -16.38 -8.05 0.52
CA ARG A 50 -16.73 -6.96 -0.39
C ARG A 50 -16.10 -5.65 0.12
N LEU A 51 -15.63 -4.79 -0.79
CA LEU A 51 -14.94 -3.53 -0.46
C LEU A 51 -15.63 -2.68 0.64
N PRO A 52 -16.97 -2.49 0.65
CA PRO A 52 -17.63 -1.71 1.70
C PRO A 52 -17.60 -2.35 3.10
N LEU A 53 -17.28 -3.65 3.19
CA LEU A 53 -17.20 -4.41 4.44
C LEU A 53 -15.77 -4.48 5.00
N HIS A 54 -14.86 -3.65 4.51
CA HIS A 54 -13.53 -3.49 5.09
C HIS A 54 -13.50 -2.23 5.96
N GLU A 55 -13.00 -2.34 7.19
CA GLU A 55 -12.62 -1.21 8.03
C GLU A 55 -11.09 -1.05 8.05
N ILE A 56 -10.58 0.17 7.97
CA ILE A 56 -9.15 0.45 7.96
C ILE A 56 -8.61 0.42 9.38
N VAL A 57 -7.54 -0.35 9.59
CA VAL A 57 -6.83 -0.44 10.86
C VAL A 57 -5.44 0.17 10.82
N CYS A 58 -4.84 0.29 9.62
CA CYS A 58 -3.59 0.99 9.41
C CYS A 58 -3.49 1.54 7.99
N ILE A 59 -2.81 2.68 7.84
CA ILE A 59 -2.28 3.18 6.58
C ILE A 59 -0.81 3.48 6.80
N SER A 60 0.06 2.88 6.00
CA SER A 60 1.48 3.20 5.96
C SER A 60 1.82 3.97 4.69
N GLY A 61 2.83 4.82 4.75
CA GLY A 61 3.29 5.58 3.60
C GLY A 61 4.76 5.94 3.64
N LEU A 62 5.38 5.95 2.46
CA LEU A 62 6.71 6.49 2.23
C LEU A 62 6.57 7.79 1.43
N TRP A 63 6.85 8.90 2.08
CA TRP A 63 6.93 10.21 1.45
C TRP A 63 8.35 10.46 0.95
N ILE A 64 8.48 10.88 -0.30
CA ILE A 64 9.74 11.28 -0.91
C ILE A 64 9.59 12.67 -1.52
N ASP A 65 10.45 13.59 -1.12
CA ASP A 65 10.62 14.90 -1.72
C ASP A 65 12.09 15.34 -1.75
N GLU A 66 12.34 16.61 -2.03
CA GLU A 66 13.69 17.20 -2.11
C GLU A 66 14.45 17.14 -0.77
N SER A 67 13.75 16.96 0.36
CA SER A 67 14.32 16.84 1.70
C SER A 67 14.65 15.39 2.09
N GLY A 68 14.27 14.41 1.27
CA GLY A 68 14.57 13.00 1.46
C GLY A 68 13.33 12.16 1.78
N PHE A 69 13.51 11.17 2.65
CA PHE A 69 12.51 10.15 2.95
C PHE A 69 11.79 10.41 4.28
N ARG A 70 10.50 10.09 4.31
CA ARG A 70 9.72 9.96 5.54
C ARG A 70 8.78 8.76 5.44
N LEU A 71 9.16 7.65 6.07
CA LEU A 71 8.29 6.51 6.31
C LEU A 71 7.43 6.80 7.55
N PHE A 72 6.12 6.54 7.46
CA PHE A 72 5.19 6.77 8.55
C PHE A 72 4.03 5.77 8.50
N SER A 73 3.37 5.60 9.64
CA SER A 73 2.17 4.78 9.78
C SER A 73 1.14 5.49 10.66
N PHE A 74 -0.13 5.42 10.26
CA PHE A 74 -1.28 5.79 11.08
C PHE A 74 -2.06 4.52 11.38
N SER A 75 -2.21 4.16 12.66
CA SER A 75 -2.84 2.91 13.07
C SER A 75 -3.88 3.12 14.18
N ARG A 76 -4.73 2.10 14.37
CA ARG A 76 -5.72 2.05 15.45
C ARG A 76 -5.14 1.97 16.86
N GLU A 77 -3.83 1.84 17.00
CA GLU A 77 -3.13 2.00 18.28
C GLU A 77 -3.31 3.39 18.88
N HIS A 78 -3.34 4.42 18.01
CA HIS A 78 -3.29 5.82 18.44
C HIS A 78 -4.45 6.67 17.91
N TYR A 79 -5.17 6.18 16.91
CA TYR A 79 -6.16 6.96 16.18
C TYR A 79 -7.41 6.13 15.91
N SER A 80 -8.58 6.77 15.94
CA SER A 80 -9.78 6.20 15.33
C SER A 80 -9.60 6.10 13.80
N GLU A 81 -10.38 5.23 13.15
CA GLU A 81 -10.35 5.11 11.68
C GLU A 81 -10.62 6.46 10.98
N ALA A 82 -11.56 7.27 11.50
CA ALA A 82 -11.86 8.60 10.97
C ALA A 82 -10.64 9.53 11.06
N GLU A 83 -9.86 9.48 12.14
CA GLU A 83 -8.63 10.26 12.29
C GLU A 83 -7.50 9.77 11.38
N ILE A 84 -7.36 8.45 11.20
CA ILE A 84 -6.42 7.85 10.23
C ILE A 84 -6.73 8.37 8.83
N LEU A 85 -7.98 8.26 8.41
CA LEU A 85 -8.46 8.75 7.12
C LEU A 85 -8.24 10.26 6.97
N GLN A 86 -8.63 11.07 7.95
CA GLN A 86 -8.48 12.52 7.88
C GLN A 86 -7.01 12.94 7.74
N LYS A 87 -6.08 12.28 8.45
CA LYS A 87 -4.65 12.54 8.30
C LYS A 87 -4.17 12.21 6.88
N PHE A 88 -4.51 11.03 6.38
CA PHE A 88 -4.12 10.59 5.03
C PHE A 88 -4.70 11.51 3.94
N LEU A 89 -6.00 11.79 3.99
CA LEU A 89 -6.70 12.65 3.04
C LEU A 89 -6.12 14.08 3.01
N SER A 90 -5.71 14.62 4.17
CA SER A 90 -5.12 15.96 4.25
C SER A 90 -3.81 16.13 3.47
N ILE A 91 -3.13 15.03 3.12
CA ILE A 91 -1.91 15.07 2.28
C ILE A 91 -2.26 15.59 0.89
N PHE A 92 -3.38 15.14 0.33
CA PHE A 92 -3.81 15.46 -1.03
C PHE A 92 -4.30 16.89 -1.17
N ASP A 93 -4.87 17.46 -0.12
CA ASP A 93 -5.30 18.86 -0.11
C ASP A 93 -4.12 19.84 -0.01
N LYS A 94 -3.00 19.42 0.59
CA LYS A 94 -1.88 20.31 0.90
C LYS A 94 -0.69 20.18 -0.06
N ARG A 95 -0.44 18.98 -0.59
CA ARG A 95 0.83 18.65 -1.24
C ARG A 95 0.71 18.05 -2.63
N HIS A 96 -0.46 17.53 -3.00
CA HIS A 96 -0.74 16.96 -4.33
C HIS A 96 0.36 16.02 -4.86
N PRO A 97 0.76 14.96 -4.13
CA PRO A 97 1.83 14.07 -4.55
C PRO A 97 1.50 13.28 -5.82
N THR A 98 2.52 12.74 -6.47
CA THR A 98 2.36 11.53 -7.30
C THR A 98 2.09 10.37 -6.34
N LEU A 99 0.92 9.75 -6.43
CA LEU A 99 0.56 8.60 -5.61
C LEU A 99 1.03 7.33 -6.28
N VAL A 100 1.64 6.42 -5.53
CA VAL A 100 2.11 5.12 -6.01
C VAL A 100 1.57 4.04 -5.06
N SER A 101 1.06 2.95 -5.62
CA SER A 101 0.51 1.83 -4.84
C SER A 101 0.73 0.51 -5.58
N TRP A 102 0.45 -0.59 -4.89
CA TRP A 102 0.25 -1.90 -5.52
C TRP A 102 -1.21 -2.30 -5.37
N ASN A 103 -1.96 -2.39 -6.47
CA ASN A 103 -3.40 -2.70 -6.46
C ASN A 103 -4.30 -1.64 -5.77
N GLY A 104 -3.79 -0.43 -5.56
CA GLY A 104 -4.53 0.62 -4.87
C GLY A 104 -5.75 1.13 -5.62
N SER A 105 -5.83 0.95 -6.94
CA SER A 105 -7.02 1.36 -7.71
C SER A 105 -8.19 0.38 -7.57
N GLN A 106 -7.94 -0.89 -7.26
CA GLN A 106 -9.00 -1.90 -7.13
C GLN A 106 -9.34 -2.23 -5.68
N PHE A 107 -8.46 -1.89 -4.73
CA PHE A 107 -8.67 -2.15 -3.32
C PHE A 107 -8.58 -0.87 -2.48
N ASP A 108 -7.39 -0.30 -2.31
CA ASP A 108 -7.11 0.73 -1.30
C ASP A 108 -7.95 2.00 -1.46
N LEU A 109 -7.93 2.62 -2.63
CA LEU A 109 -8.70 3.84 -2.90
C LEU A 109 -10.21 3.58 -2.85
N PRO A 110 -10.76 2.48 -3.41
CA PRO A 110 -12.15 2.11 -3.18
C PRO A 110 -12.53 1.92 -1.71
N VAL A 111 -11.69 1.26 -0.89
CA VAL A 111 -11.95 1.12 0.55
C VAL A 111 -11.92 2.49 1.23
N ILE A 112 -10.90 3.31 0.97
CA ILE A 112 -10.81 4.68 1.47
C ILE A 112 -12.03 5.51 1.06
N LEU A 113 -12.53 5.35 -0.17
CA LEU A 113 -13.74 6.01 -0.66
C LEU A 113 -14.95 5.61 0.20
N PHE A 114 -15.22 4.31 0.38
CA PHE A 114 -16.34 3.85 1.19
C PHE A 114 -16.23 4.29 2.64
N ARG A 115 -15.03 4.23 3.23
CA ARG A 115 -14.82 4.59 4.63
C ARG A 115 -14.81 6.09 4.87
N ALA A 116 -14.34 6.88 3.92
CA ALA A 116 -14.52 8.34 3.96
C ALA A 116 -16.01 8.72 3.91
N MET A 117 -16.80 8.09 3.02
CA MET A 117 -18.25 8.31 2.98
C MET A 117 -18.94 7.85 4.28
N TYR A 118 -18.58 6.68 4.81
CA TYR A 118 -19.12 6.14 6.06
C TYR A 118 -18.89 7.10 7.25
N HIS A 119 -17.70 7.69 7.33
CA HIS A 119 -17.35 8.66 8.38
C HIS A 119 -17.74 10.12 8.06
N GLY A 120 -18.42 10.37 6.94
CA GLY A 120 -18.87 11.72 6.55
C GLY A 120 -17.72 12.68 6.21
N LEU A 121 -16.59 12.17 5.75
CA LEU A 121 -15.40 12.96 5.41
C LEU A 121 -15.48 13.52 3.98
N SER A 122 -14.95 14.73 3.79
CA SER A 122 -14.76 15.32 2.47
C SER A 122 -13.32 15.12 2.00
N ALA A 123 -13.13 14.76 0.73
CA ALA A 123 -11.83 14.43 0.15
C ALA A 123 -11.64 14.92 -1.30
N PRO A 124 -11.91 16.20 -1.61
CA PRO A 124 -11.81 16.73 -2.98
C PRO A 124 -10.36 16.71 -3.51
N GLY A 125 -9.35 16.81 -2.64
CA GLY A 125 -7.95 16.66 -3.03
C GLY A 125 -7.66 15.32 -3.73
N LEU A 126 -8.33 14.25 -3.29
CA LEU A 126 -8.16 12.90 -3.80
C LEU A 126 -9.19 12.53 -4.89
N PHE A 127 -10.45 12.94 -4.72
CA PHE A 127 -11.57 12.44 -5.54
C PHE A 127 -12.16 13.40 -6.57
N ASP A 128 -11.76 14.68 -6.62
CA ASP A 128 -12.20 15.57 -7.69
C ASP A 128 -11.62 15.14 -9.05
N GLN A 129 -12.50 14.93 -10.04
CA GLN A 129 -12.14 14.53 -11.40
C GLN A 129 -12.22 15.67 -12.39
N GLY A 130 -12.41 16.91 -11.93
CA GLY A 130 -12.49 18.09 -12.76
C GLY A 130 -13.83 18.83 -12.66
N GLU A 131 -14.72 18.38 -11.76
CA GLU A 131 -15.97 19.06 -11.44
C GLU A 131 -15.72 20.36 -10.67
N LEU A 132 -14.73 20.37 -9.78
CA LEU A 132 -14.35 21.56 -8.99
C LEU A 132 -13.14 22.28 -9.60
N ASP A 133 -12.09 21.53 -9.94
CA ASP A 133 -10.89 22.06 -10.60
C ASP A 133 -10.70 21.44 -11.99
N SER A 134 -11.07 22.18 -13.03
CA SER A 134 -10.94 21.74 -14.43
C SER A 134 -9.53 21.25 -14.83
N GLN A 135 -8.46 21.64 -14.12
CA GLN A 135 -7.11 21.13 -14.39
C GLN A 135 -6.96 19.64 -14.07
N LYS A 136 -7.84 19.10 -13.21
CA LYS A 136 -7.88 17.68 -12.82
C LYS A 136 -8.63 16.80 -13.80
N ARG A 137 -9.26 17.36 -14.86
CA ARG A 137 -10.02 16.59 -15.86
C ARG A 137 -9.28 15.36 -16.40
N PHE A 138 -7.98 15.49 -16.62
CA PHE A 138 -7.10 14.39 -17.03
C PHE A 138 -6.06 14.02 -15.98
N ASN A 139 -5.74 14.94 -15.05
CA ASN A 139 -4.68 14.80 -14.05
C ASN A 139 -5.26 14.61 -12.64
N ASN A 140 -6.00 13.53 -12.42
CA ASN A 140 -6.60 13.16 -11.13
C ASN A 140 -6.22 11.74 -10.72
N TYR A 141 -6.44 11.38 -9.46
CA TYR A 141 -6.03 10.08 -8.89
C TYR A 141 -6.91 8.89 -9.33
N GLN A 142 -8.07 9.14 -9.95
CA GLN A 142 -8.98 8.10 -10.44
C GLN A 142 -8.75 7.76 -11.92
N ASN A 143 -8.13 8.66 -12.68
CA ASN A 143 -7.81 8.43 -14.08
C ASN A 143 -6.70 7.39 -14.20
N ARG A 144 -7.11 6.16 -14.47
CA ARG A 144 -6.25 4.98 -14.68
C ARG A 144 -5.16 5.16 -15.75
N TYR A 145 -5.35 6.05 -16.72
CA TYR A 145 -4.39 6.29 -17.81
C TYR A 145 -3.47 7.49 -17.56
N HIS A 146 -3.56 8.14 -16.41
CA HIS A 146 -2.69 9.25 -16.04
C HIS A 146 -1.87 8.94 -14.79
N HIS A 147 -0.60 9.33 -14.79
CA HIS A 147 0.34 9.03 -13.71
C HIS A 147 0.22 9.95 -12.49
N ARG A 148 -1.00 10.41 -12.16
CA ARG A 148 -1.25 11.12 -10.90
C ARG A 148 -1.35 10.11 -9.76
N HIS A 149 -1.99 8.98 -10.06
CA HIS A 149 -1.89 7.73 -9.33
C HIS A 149 -1.24 6.69 -10.25
N ILE A 150 -0.20 6.02 -9.78
CA ILE A 150 0.48 4.92 -10.46
C ILE A 150 0.21 3.66 -9.63
N ASP A 151 -0.85 2.94 -9.97
CA ASP A 151 -1.06 1.58 -9.48
C ASP A 151 -0.12 0.65 -10.26
N LEU A 152 0.95 0.20 -9.62
CA LEU A 152 2.00 -0.62 -10.23
C LEU A 152 1.46 -1.94 -10.77
N MET A 153 0.56 -2.59 -10.03
CA MET A 153 -0.01 -3.86 -10.46
C MET A 153 -0.79 -3.66 -11.77
N ASP A 154 -1.51 -2.55 -11.88
CA ASP A 154 -2.31 -2.24 -13.04
C ASP A 154 -1.49 -1.86 -14.28
N VAL A 155 -0.51 -0.95 -14.13
CA VAL A 155 0.34 -0.53 -15.25
C VAL A 155 1.27 -1.66 -15.70
N MET A 156 1.77 -2.50 -14.79
CA MET A 156 2.61 -3.65 -15.13
C MET A 156 1.80 -4.79 -15.77
N ALA A 157 0.52 -4.91 -15.43
CA ALA A 157 -0.39 -5.83 -16.11
C ALA A 157 -0.82 -5.35 -17.52
N MET A 158 -0.35 -4.17 -17.94
CA MET A 158 -0.76 -3.51 -19.18
C MET A 158 -2.28 -3.37 -19.29
N PHE A 159 -2.91 -3.04 -18.16
CA PHE A 159 -4.36 -2.89 -18.02
C PHE A 159 -5.19 -4.15 -18.29
N ASN A 160 -4.55 -5.31 -18.38
CA ASN A 160 -5.22 -6.61 -18.54
C ASN A 160 -5.19 -7.39 -17.23
N GLY A 161 -6.35 -7.49 -16.57
CA GLY A 161 -6.45 -8.13 -15.26
C GLY A 161 -6.02 -9.60 -15.20
N ARG A 162 -5.91 -10.30 -16.34
CA ARG A 162 -5.35 -11.66 -16.40
C ARG A 162 -3.84 -11.70 -16.07
N ASN A 163 -3.17 -10.56 -16.18
CA ASN A 163 -1.74 -10.43 -15.92
C ASN A 163 -1.44 -9.98 -14.49
N PHE A 164 -2.45 -9.75 -13.64
CA PHE A 164 -2.22 -9.35 -12.26
C PHE A 164 -1.38 -10.38 -11.50
N GLN A 165 -0.40 -9.86 -10.77
CA GLN A 165 0.52 -10.64 -9.94
C GLN A 165 0.42 -10.14 -8.50
N LYS A 166 0.78 -10.99 -7.53
CA LYS A 166 0.89 -10.55 -6.14
C LYS A 166 2.14 -9.70 -5.98
N LEU A 167 2.09 -8.73 -5.06
CA LEU A 167 3.25 -7.91 -4.68
C LEU A 167 4.42 -8.79 -4.26
N ASP A 168 4.14 -9.80 -3.43
CA ASP A 168 5.13 -10.73 -2.91
C ASP A 168 5.87 -11.49 -4.02
N ASP A 169 5.13 -12.01 -5.01
CA ASP A 169 5.69 -12.75 -6.14
C ASP A 169 6.65 -11.84 -6.93
N VAL A 170 6.21 -10.61 -7.24
CA VAL A 170 7.01 -9.64 -8.02
C VAL A 170 8.21 -9.13 -7.23
N ALA A 171 8.06 -8.88 -5.93
CA ALA A 171 9.15 -8.49 -5.06
C ALA A 171 10.23 -9.58 -4.99
N CYS A 172 9.82 -10.84 -4.78
CA CYS A 172 10.74 -11.97 -4.70
C CYS A 172 11.54 -12.17 -6.00
N ILE A 173 10.90 -12.16 -7.18
CA ILE A 173 11.62 -12.34 -8.46
C ILE A 173 12.60 -11.19 -8.77
N LEU A 174 12.37 -10.00 -8.20
CA LEU A 174 13.24 -8.83 -8.37
C LEU A 174 14.37 -8.79 -7.32
N GLY A 175 14.46 -9.77 -6.43
CA GLY A 175 15.46 -9.83 -5.36
C GLY A 175 15.18 -8.82 -4.23
N LEU A 176 13.92 -8.52 -3.96
CA LEU A 176 13.44 -7.73 -2.83
C LEU A 176 12.95 -8.64 -1.70
N PRO A 177 12.65 -8.13 -0.49
CA PRO A 177 12.25 -8.97 0.66
C PRO A 177 10.93 -9.71 0.52
N GLY A 178 9.97 -9.16 -0.24
CA GLY A 178 8.59 -9.64 -0.22
C GLY A 178 8.00 -9.58 1.19
N LYS A 179 7.10 -10.52 1.51
CA LYS A 179 6.44 -10.69 2.82
C LYS A 179 7.27 -11.49 3.83
N ARG A 180 8.58 -11.65 3.59
CA ARG A 180 9.54 -12.20 4.56
C ARG A 180 9.19 -13.60 5.11
N GLY A 181 8.44 -14.40 4.36
CA GLY A 181 8.04 -15.75 4.76
C GLY A 181 6.84 -15.82 5.71
N GLU A 182 6.17 -14.69 6.01
CA GLU A 182 4.87 -14.68 6.68
C GLU A 182 3.79 -15.09 5.67
N SER A 183 3.53 -16.40 5.59
CA SER A 183 2.41 -16.93 4.81
C SER A 183 1.13 -16.86 5.63
N GLY A 184 0.22 -15.94 5.29
CA GLY A 184 -1.09 -15.87 5.93
C GLY A 184 -1.58 -14.43 6.11
N TYR A 185 -2.87 -14.30 6.42
CA TYR A 185 -3.49 -13.02 6.76
C TYR A 185 -3.46 -12.85 8.29
N HIS A 186 -2.48 -12.09 8.79
CA HIS A 186 -2.20 -11.96 10.23
C HIS A 186 -2.83 -10.74 10.89
N VAL A 187 -3.42 -9.82 10.11
CA VAL A 187 -4.00 -8.56 10.61
C VAL A 187 -5.02 -8.77 11.74
N PRO A 188 -5.98 -9.72 11.64
CA PRO A 188 -6.93 -9.97 12.74
C PRO A 188 -6.23 -10.36 14.04
N GLU A 189 -5.18 -11.20 13.94
CA GLU A 189 -4.42 -11.64 15.11
C GLU A 189 -3.63 -10.48 15.72
N TYR A 190 -2.94 -9.68 14.90
CA TYR A 190 -2.19 -8.54 15.40
C TYR A 190 -3.09 -7.52 16.09
N VAL A 191 -4.27 -7.24 15.55
CA VAL A 191 -5.22 -6.32 16.21
C VAL A 191 -5.75 -6.93 17.50
N ARG A 192 -6.19 -8.20 17.48
CA ARG A 192 -6.74 -8.91 18.65
C ARG A 192 -5.76 -9.01 19.81
N THR A 193 -4.47 -9.10 19.51
CA THR A 193 -3.39 -9.24 20.50
C THR A 193 -2.58 -7.96 20.69
N GLU A 194 -3.06 -6.83 20.15
CA GLU A 194 -2.43 -5.51 20.26
C GLU A 194 -0.96 -5.46 19.80
N GLN A 195 -0.59 -6.31 18.84
CA GLN A 195 0.75 -6.34 18.23
C GLN A 195 0.88 -5.26 17.14
N TRP A 196 0.63 -4.00 17.50
CA TRP A 196 0.56 -2.87 16.57
C TRP A 196 1.87 -2.62 15.82
N LEU A 197 3.02 -2.73 16.50
CA LEU A 197 4.34 -2.60 15.85
C LEU A 197 4.55 -3.65 14.74
N LYS A 198 4.04 -4.88 14.91
CA LYS A 198 4.13 -5.89 13.86
C LYS A 198 3.23 -5.55 12.68
N LEU A 199 2.01 -5.08 12.97
CA LEU A 199 1.06 -4.65 11.95
C LEU A 199 1.62 -3.47 11.13
N THR A 200 2.15 -2.44 11.77
CA THR A 200 2.73 -1.30 11.06
C THR A 200 4.00 -1.69 10.31
N SER A 201 4.90 -2.50 10.89
CA SER A 201 6.08 -3.00 10.19
C SER A 201 5.75 -3.93 9.01
N TYR A 202 4.60 -4.61 9.05
CA TYR A 202 4.10 -5.41 7.95
C TYR A 202 3.61 -4.52 6.79
N CYS A 203 2.74 -3.55 7.07
CA CYS A 203 2.24 -2.60 6.07
C CYS A 203 3.37 -1.71 5.51
N GLU A 204 4.29 -1.22 6.35
CA GLU A 204 5.51 -0.53 5.92
C GLU A 204 6.36 -1.39 4.98
N GLY A 205 6.42 -2.71 5.21
CA GLY A 205 7.11 -3.64 4.32
C GLY A 205 6.50 -3.68 2.90
N ASP A 206 5.17 -3.70 2.79
CA ASP A 206 4.48 -3.67 1.50
C ASP A 206 4.67 -2.30 0.79
N VAL A 207 4.68 -1.19 1.54
CA VAL A 207 5.06 0.13 1.04
C VAL A 207 6.49 0.15 0.49
N LEU A 208 7.45 -0.40 1.22
CA LEU A 208 8.86 -0.44 0.80
C LEU A 208 9.07 -1.32 -0.43
N ASN A 209 8.46 -2.52 -0.47
CA ASN A 209 8.49 -3.36 -1.67
C ASN A 209 7.90 -2.62 -2.88
N THR A 210 6.77 -1.94 -2.71
CA THR A 210 6.14 -1.11 -3.76
C THR A 210 7.07 0.00 -4.24
N TRP A 211 7.77 0.69 -3.33
CA TRP A 211 8.77 1.71 -3.67
C TRP A 211 9.91 1.16 -4.53
N PHE A 212 10.50 0.01 -4.16
CA PHE A 212 11.61 -0.56 -4.92
C PHE A 212 11.17 -1.09 -6.28
N ILE A 213 9.95 -1.63 -6.40
CA ILE A 213 9.39 -2.02 -7.70
C ILE A 213 9.15 -0.78 -8.56
N TYR A 214 8.67 0.33 -7.98
CA TYR A 214 8.51 1.59 -8.69
C TYR A 214 9.83 2.10 -9.27
N LEU A 215 10.92 2.07 -8.49
CA LEU A 215 12.26 2.42 -8.99
C LEU A 215 12.67 1.56 -10.20
N ARG A 216 12.43 0.24 -10.12
CA ARG A 216 12.73 -0.68 -11.24
C ARG A 216 11.85 -0.41 -12.46
N TRP A 217 10.60 -0.05 -12.26
CA TRP A 217 9.69 0.32 -13.33
C TRP A 217 10.10 1.64 -14.01
N LEU A 218 10.54 2.64 -13.23
CA LEU A 218 11.07 3.90 -13.79
C LEU A 218 12.35 3.67 -14.61
N LEU A 219 13.25 2.82 -14.12
CA LEU A 219 14.46 2.42 -14.84
C LEU A 219 14.11 1.71 -16.15
N LEU A 220 13.20 0.72 -16.11
CA LEU A 220 12.72 0.01 -17.30
C LEU A 220 12.16 0.95 -18.37
N LYS A 221 11.48 2.02 -17.94
CA LYS A 221 10.89 3.02 -18.85
C LYS A 221 11.88 4.09 -19.34
N GLY A 222 13.14 4.04 -18.90
CA GLY A 222 14.14 5.07 -19.20
C GLY A 222 13.82 6.44 -18.57
N GLN A 223 12.95 6.48 -17.56
CA GLN A 223 12.66 7.70 -16.79
C GLN A 223 13.65 7.92 -15.64
N MET A 224 14.54 6.96 -15.46
CA MET A 224 15.63 6.92 -14.50
C MET A 224 16.77 6.15 -15.16
N ASN A 225 18.01 6.61 -15.02
CA ASN A 225 19.20 5.87 -15.45
C ASN A 225 19.72 4.95 -14.32
N VAL A 226 20.76 4.16 -14.59
CA VAL A 226 21.31 3.19 -13.64
C VAL A 226 21.94 3.88 -12.41
N ASP A 227 22.60 5.02 -12.61
CA ASP A 227 23.26 5.76 -11.52
C ASP A 227 22.23 6.36 -10.57
N GLU A 228 21.18 6.98 -11.11
CA GLU A 228 20.03 7.50 -10.35
C GLU A 228 19.32 6.37 -9.59
N HIS A 229 19.11 5.23 -10.24
CA HIS A 229 18.52 4.06 -9.60
C HIS A 229 19.37 3.59 -8.42
N ASN A 230 20.67 3.38 -8.63
CA ASN A 230 21.59 2.94 -7.57
C ASN A 230 21.66 3.96 -6.42
N HIS A 231 21.63 5.26 -6.73
CA HIS A 231 21.57 6.31 -5.72
C HIS A 231 20.32 6.17 -4.84
N TRP A 232 19.13 6.03 -5.43
CA TRP A 232 17.89 5.84 -4.67
C TRP A 232 17.90 4.57 -3.82
N ILE A 233 18.49 3.47 -4.30
CA ILE A 233 18.67 2.25 -3.52
C ILE A 233 19.59 2.50 -2.32
N SER A 234 20.78 3.05 -2.54
CA SER A 234 21.73 3.34 -1.46
C SER A 234 21.14 4.28 -0.41
N SER A 235 20.51 5.37 -0.83
CA SER A 235 19.86 6.31 0.10
C SER A 235 18.68 5.68 0.85
N SER A 236 17.95 4.74 0.23
CA SER A 236 16.90 3.98 0.94
C SER A 236 17.50 3.06 1.99
N ILE A 237 18.61 2.35 1.68
CA ILE A 237 19.31 1.49 2.64
C ILE A 237 19.82 2.31 3.83
N GLU A 238 20.52 3.42 3.56
CA GLU A 238 21.04 4.33 4.60
C GLU A 238 19.91 4.87 5.49
N TYR A 239 18.80 5.28 4.88
CA TYR A 239 17.63 5.75 5.63
C TYR A 239 17.06 4.65 6.53
N LEU A 240 16.83 3.45 6.00
CA LEU A 240 16.27 2.34 6.75
C LEU A 240 17.20 1.85 7.87
N GLN A 241 18.52 1.99 7.72
CA GLN A 241 19.48 1.67 8.80
C GLN A 241 19.30 2.57 10.02
N THR A 242 18.71 3.77 9.86
CA THR A 242 18.36 4.65 11.00
C THR A 242 17.08 4.23 11.73
N MET A 243 16.37 3.21 11.22
CA MET A 243 15.08 2.74 11.73
C MET A 243 15.19 1.32 12.30
N PRO A 244 15.31 1.15 13.64
CA PRO A 244 15.49 -0.16 14.24
C PRO A 244 14.38 -1.17 13.88
N GLN A 245 13.13 -0.73 13.69
CA GLN A 245 12.04 -1.63 13.31
C GLN A 245 12.20 -2.24 11.90
N GLN A 246 13.07 -1.68 11.06
CA GLN A 246 13.35 -2.13 9.69
C GLN A 246 14.61 -3.01 9.59
N ALA A 247 15.23 -3.37 10.72
CA ALA A 247 16.43 -4.22 10.73
C ALA A 247 16.20 -5.58 10.06
N ASP A 248 15.08 -6.23 10.39
CA ASP A 248 14.67 -7.50 9.78
C ASP A 248 14.42 -7.37 8.26
N PHE A 249 13.76 -6.28 7.83
CA PHE A 249 13.55 -5.99 6.42
C PHE A 249 14.89 -5.88 5.66
N LEU A 250 15.87 -5.16 6.22
CA LEU A 250 17.20 -5.01 5.64
C LEU A 250 17.99 -6.33 5.62
N GLU A 251 17.92 -7.14 6.67
CA GLU A 251 18.59 -8.45 6.72
C GLU A 251 18.04 -9.38 5.63
N VAL A 252 16.71 -9.46 5.52
CA VAL A 252 16.07 -10.26 4.47
C VAL A 252 16.44 -9.73 3.10
N TRP A 253 16.41 -8.40 2.89
CA TRP A 253 16.78 -7.80 1.61
C TRP A 253 18.21 -8.10 1.21
N GLN A 254 19.17 -7.99 2.14
CA GLN A 254 20.57 -8.29 1.87
C GLN A 254 20.79 -9.74 1.42
N ARG A 255 19.97 -10.66 1.93
CA ARG A 255 19.98 -12.06 1.50
C ARG A 255 19.32 -12.22 0.14
N THR A 256 18.12 -11.68 -0.05
CA THR A 256 17.35 -11.89 -1.29
C THR A 256 17.92 -11.15 -2.49
N SER A 257 18.62 -10.03 -2.28
CA SER A 257 19.28 -9.28 -3.35
C SER A 257 20.38 -10.09 -4.04
N LYS A 258 20.90 -11.13 -3.40
CA LYS A 258 21.91 -12.02 -4.01
C LYS A 258 21.32 -13.00 -5.02
N HIS A 259 19.99 -13.12 -5.11
CA HIS A 259 19.33 -14.04 -6.04
C HIS A 259 19.29 -13.53 -7.48
N THR A 260 19.52 -12.23 -7.72
CA THR A 260 19.57 -11.68 -9.08
C THR A 260 20.90 -10.96 -9.30
N GLU A 261 21.46 -11.10 -10.50
CA GLU A 261 22.69 -10.42 -10.88
C GLU A 261 22.58 -8.90 -10.69
N PHE A 262 21.44 -8.32 -11.11
CA PHE A 262 21.19 -6.89 -11.05
C PHE A 262 21.07 -6.33 -9.62
N THR A 263 20.68 -7.13 -8.62
CA THR A 263 20.53 -6.65 -7.23
C THR A 263 21.67 -7.07 -6.31
N SER A 264 22.59 -7.91 -6.80
CA SER A 264 23.66 -8.51 -6.00
C SER A 264 24.62 -7.50 -5.37
N HIS A 265 24.77 -6.32 -5.99
CA HIS A 265 25.66 -5.24 -5.53
C HIS A 265 25.03 -4.26 -4.54
N TYR A 266 23.72 -4.29 -4.30
CA TYR A 266 23.01 -3.26 -3.51
C TYR A 266 23.61 -3.04 -2.11
N PHE A 267 24.05 -4.10 -1.47
CA PHE A 267 24.65 -4.06 -0.12
C PHE A 267 26.17 -4.20 -0.11
N ASN A 268 26.79 -4.41 -1.28
CA ASN A 268 28.25 -4.56 -1.45
C ASN A 268 28.69 -3.87 -2.75
N PRO A 269 28.73 -2.52 -2.79
CA PRO A 269 28.95 -1.77 -4.02
C PRO A 269 30.38 -1.88 -4.60
N LEU A 270 31.26 -2.71 -4.03
CA LEU A 270 32.69 -2.75 -4.39
C LEU A 270 33.03 -3.46 -5.72
N ASN A 271 32.07 -3.77 -6.60
CA ASN A 271 32.35 -4.55 -7.82
C ASN A 271 31.55 -4.11 -9.07
N PHE A 272 31.43 -2.80 -9.34
CA PHE A 272 31.08 -2.31 -10.69
C PHE A 272 31.80 -1.00 -11.01
#